data_AF-A0A6M4X320-F1
#
_entry.id   AF-A0A6M4X320-F1
#
_cell.length_a   1.000
_cell.length_b   1.000
_cell.length_c   1.000
_cell.angle_alpha   90.00
_cell.angle_beta   90.00
_cell.angle_gamma   90.00
#
_symmetry.space_group_name_H-M   'P 1'
#
loop_
_entity.id
_entity.type
_entity.pdbx_description
1 polymer ?
#
loop_
_entity_poly.entity_id
_entity_poly.type
_entity_poly.pdbx_seq_one_letter_code
_entity_poly.pdbx_strand_id
1 'polypeptide(L)'
;MVWVEEWTGDGGVASGGAWEGLPTVLTVACEGGGSVRVTMQSQEAEVAAFSVDCPAGSAGVGSATMAAGVVRAGSFTVGVDASADDVRWSLTVTQPE
;
A
#
# COMPACT_ATOMS: atom_id res chain seq x y z
N MET A 1 -13.76 3.17 2.61
CA MET A 1 -13.11 2.71 1.36
C MET A 1 -12.36 3.89 0.76
N VAL A 2 -11.04 3.81 0.65
CA VAL A 2 -10.27 4.72 -0.20
C VAL A 2 -10.10 4.01 -1.54
N TRP A 3 -10.68 4.60 -2.59
CA TRP A 3 -10.51 4.17 -3.97
C TRP A 3 -9.27 4.91 -4.50
N VAL A 4 -8.31 4.20 -5.09
CA VAL A 4 -7.10 4.82 -5.63
C VAL A 4 -7.05 4.51 -7.13
N GLU A 5 -6.89 5.55 -7.93
CA GLU A 5 -6.67 5.47 -9.38
C GLU A 5 -5.43 4.61 -9.70
N GLU A 6 -5.35 4.07 -10.90
CA GLU A 6 -4.13 3.41 -11.39
C GLU A 6 -2.99 4.43 -11.49
N TRP A 7 -1.82 4.11 -10.93
CA TRP A 7 -0.61 4.93 -11.01
C TRP A 7 0.47 4.20 -11.81
N THR A 8 1.43 4.95 -12.34
CA THR A 8 2.55 4.44 -13.13
C THR A 8 3.84 5.07 -12.61
N GLY A 9 4.89 4.27 -12.38
CA GLY A 9 6.13 4.69 -11.73
C GLY A 9 6.01 4.86 -10.21
N ASP A 10 6.89 5.64 -9.60
CA ASP A 10 6.86 5.91 -8.15
C ASP A 10 5.65 6.75 -7.73
N GLY A 11 5.16 6.55 -6.51
CA GLY A 11 4.09 7.38 -5.96
C GLY A 11 3.70 7.04 -4.53
N GLY A 12 2.53 7.52 -4.11
CA GLY A 12 2.05 7.26 -2.75
C GLY A 12 0.67 7.84 -2.47
N VAL A 13 0.04 7.34 -1.41
CA VAL A 13 -1.25 7.81 -0.90
C VAL A 13 -1.07 8.25 0.55
N ALA A 14 -1.55 9.45 0.86
CA ALA A 14 -1.79 9.88 2.23
C ALA A 14 -3.27 9.68 2.56
N SER A 15 -3.59 9.04 3.68
CA SER A 15 -4.96 8.87 4.15
C SER A 15 -5.12 9.46 5.54
N GLY A 16 -6.27 10.11 5.76
CA GLY A 16 -6.54 10.94 6.94
C GLY A 16 -7.25 10.25 8.11
N GLY A 17 -7.39 8.92 8.12
CA GLY A 17 -8.05 8.26 9.26
C GLY A 17 -8.00 6.74 9.21
N ALA A 18 -7.20 6.15 10.09
CA ALA A 18 -7.37 4.77 10.54
C ALA A 18 -8.05 4.76 11.92
N TRP A 19 -8.92 3.77 12.14
CA TRP A 19 -9.54 3.54 13.44
C TRP A 19 -8.73 2.50 14.23
N GLU A 20 -8.26 2.84 15.43
CA GLU A 20 -7.36 1.97 16.22
C GLU A 20 -8.00 0.64 16.64
N GLY A 21 -9.34 0.57 16.67
CA GLY A 21 -10.09 -0.61 17.10
C GLY A 21 -10.13 -1.74 16.08
N LEU A 22 -9.73 -1.50 14.82
CA LEU A 22 -9.77 -2.49 13.75
C LEU A 22 -8.39 -2.72 13.15
N PRO A 23 -8.10 -3.94 12.66
CA PRO A 23 -6.90 -4.17 11.88
C PRO A 23 -6.95 -3.34 10.60
N THR A 24 -5.78 -2.99 10.09
CA THR A 24 -5.63 -2.34 8.80
C THR A 24 -5.05 -3.34 7.82
N VAL A 25 -5.63 -3.45 6.63
CA VAL A 25 -5.13 -4.30 5.55
C VAL A 25 -4.74 -3.41 4.39
N LEU A 26 -3.47 -3.45 4.04
CA LEU A 26 -2.91 -2.76 2.88
C LEU A 26 -2.71 -3.80 1.78
N THR A 27 -3.33 -3.59 0.63
CA THR A 27 -3.19 -4.46 -0.55
C THR A 27 -2.71 -3.65 -1.74
N VAL A 28 -1.77 -4.19 -2.49
CA VAL A 28 -1.27 -3.62 -3.74
C VAL A 28 -1.40 -4.66 -4.85
N ALA A 29 -1.74 -4.20 -6.04
CA ALA A 29 -1.63 -4.99 -7.25
C ALA A 29 -0.77 -4.21 -8.26
N CYS A 30 0.08 -4.91 -9.00
CA CYS A 30 0.96 -4.28 -9.97
C CYS A 30 1.24 -5.17 -11.20
N GLU A 31 1.60 -4.54 -12.31
CA GLU A 31 1.96 -5.19 -13.57
C GLU A 31 3.00 -4.33 -14.31
N GLY A 32 3.93 -4.94 -15.05
CA GLY A 32 4.85 -4.19 -15.91
C GLY A 32 6.24 -4.78 -16.11
N GLY A 33 6.58 -5.91 -15.49
CA GLY A 33 7.91 -6.52 -15.64
C GLY A 33 8.96 -5.92 -14.71
N GLY A 34 8.65 -5.84 -13.41
CA GLY A 34 9.51 -5.28 -12.37
C GLY A 34 9.04 -5.68 -10.98
N SER A 35 9.15 -4.77 -10.02
CA SER A 35 8.63 -4.93 -8.66
C SER A 35 8.22 -3.58 -8.08
N VAL A 36 7.30 -3.61 -7.11
CA VAL A 36 7.01 -2.45 -6.25
C VAL A 36 7.41 -2.74 -4.82
N ARG A 37 7.97 -1.75 -4.14
CA ARG A 37 8.16 -1.75 -2.69
C ARG A 37 7.12 -0.83 -2.07
N VAL A 38 6.36 -1.35 -1.12
CA VAL A 38 5.33 -0.60 -0.41
C VAL A 38 5.76 -0.41 1.03
N THR A 39 5.68 0.83 1.50
CA THR A 39 5.95 1.21 2.89
C THR A 39 4.75 1.94 3.47
N MET A 40 4.38 1.66 4.71
CA MET A 40 3.35 2.41 5.43
C MET A 40 3.96 3.01 6.70
N GLN A 41 3.70 4.30 6.90
CA GLN A 41 4.10 5.05 8.07
C GLN A 41 2.89 5.55 8.86
N SER A 42 2.93 5.41 10.18
CA SER A 42 1.96 5.96 11.12
C SER A 42 2.70 6.72 12.22
N GLN A 43 2.36 7.98 12.45
CA GLN A 43 3.01 8.85 13.44
C GLN A 43 4.55 8.77 13.41
N GLU A 44 5.15 8.92 12.22
CA GLU A 44 6.61 8.89 11.99
C GLU A 44 7.28 7.51 12.19
N ALA A 45 6.52 6.44 12.49
CA ALA A 45 7.03 5.08 12.56
C ALA A 45 6.62 4.26 11.34
N GLU A 46 7.55 3.50 10.77
CA GLU A 46 7.23 2.47 9.77
C GLU A 46 6.49 1.31 10.45
N VAL A 47 5.28 1.01 9.96
CA VAL A 47 4.40 -0.03 10.52
C VAL A 47 4.23 -1.22 9.58
N ALA A 48 4.55 -1.05 8.29
CA ALA A 48 4.59 -2.14 7.32
C ALA A 48 5.56 -1.82 6.20
N ALA A 49 6.29 -2.84 5.74
CA ALA A 49 7.08 -2.80 4.52
C ALA A 49 7.05 -4.16 3.85
N PHE A 50 6.72 -4.19 2.55
CA PHE A 50 6.75 -5.42 1.75
C PHE A 50 7.01 -5.09 0.28
N SER A 51 7.43 -6.11 -0.47
CA SER A 51 7.67 -5.99 -1.91
C SER A 51 6.78 -6.97 -2.67
N VAL A 52 6.38 -6.60 -3.88
CA VAL A 52 5.57 -7.41 -4.77
C VAL A 52 6.23 -7.43 -6.13
N ASP A 53 6.46 -8.63 -6.66
CA ASP A 53 6.90 -8.81 -8.03
C ASP A 53 5.75 -8.49 -8.99
N CYS A 54 6.01 -7.67 -9.99
CA CYS A 54 5.05 -7.21 -10.98
C CYS A 54 5.36 -7.89 -12.32
N PRO A 55 4.87 -9.11 -12.57
CA PRO A 55 5.12 -9.81 -13.83
C PRO A 55 4.62 -9.01 -15.04
N ALA A 56 5.18 -9.28 -16.22
CA ALA A 56 4.69 -8.71 -17.47
C ALA A 56 3.50 -9.54 -17.98
N GLY A 57 2.37 -8.90 -18.27
CA GLY A 57 1.17 -9.55 -18.83
C GLY A 57 0.27 -10.25 -17.82
N SER A 58 0.51 -10.07 -16.52
CA SER A 58 -0.39 -10.50 -15.44
C SER A 58 -0.19 -9.64 -14.19
N ALA A 59 -1.19 -9.56 -13.33
CA ALA A 59 -1.10 -8.80 -12.09
C ALA A 59 -0.41 -9.61 -10.97
N GLY A 60 0.67 -9.06 -10.42
CA GLY A 60 1.19 -9.43 -9.11
C GLY A 60 0.35 -8.79 -8.02
N VAL A 61 0.12 -9.50 -6.91
CA VAL A 61 -0.66 -9.00 -5.77
C VAL A 61 0.08 -9.30 -4.47
N GLY A 62 0.16 -8.31 -3.59
CA GLY A 62 0.68 -8.49 -2.24
C GLY A 62 -0.14 -7.72 -1.23
N SER A 63 -0.10 -8.19 0.01
CA SER A 63 -0.80 -7.54 1.11
C SER A 63 -0.02 -7.63 2.41
N ALA A 64 -0.23 -6.64 3.26
CA ALA A 64 0.23 -6.63 4.64
C ALA A 64 -0.96 -6.32 5.55
N THR A 65 -1.05 -7.07 6.65
CA THR A 65 -2.04 -6.84 7.70
C THR A 65 -1.35 -6.30 8.93
N MET A 66 -1.82 -5.16 9.40
CA MET A 66 -1.41 -4.56 10.66
C MET A 66 -2.51 -4.81 11.69
N ALA A 67 -2.13 -5.35 12.84
CA ALA A 67 -3.09 -5.60 13.92
C ALA A 67 -3.72 -4.30 14.43
N ALA A 68 -4.87 -4.40 15.08
CA ALA A 68 -5.53 -3.27 15.73
C ALA A 68 -4.55 -2.56 16.69
N GLY A 69 -4.58 -1.22 16.68
CA GLY A 69 -3.71 -0.36 17.47
C GLY A 69 -2.29 -0.15 16.92
N VAL A 70 -1.87 -0.89 15.88
CA VAL A 70 -0.57 -0.64 15.19
C VAL A 70 -0.65 0.64 14.36
N VAL A 71 -1.69 0.76 13.53
CA VAL A 71 -1.98 2.01 12.83
C VAL A 71 -2.78 2.90 13.78
N ARG A 72 -2.16 3.96 14.26
CA ARG A 72 -2.70 4.85 15.29
C ARG A 72 -3.75 5.79 14.68
N ALA A 73 -4.64 6.29 15.53
CA ALA A 73 -5.66 7.24 15.12
C ALA A 73 -4.99 8.51 14.56
N GLY A 74 -5.43 8.93 13.38
CA GLY A 74 -4.83 10.04 12.64
C GLY A 74 -4.45 9.65 11.22
N SER A 75 -3.54 10.41 10.63
CA SER A 75 -3.06 10.18 9.27
C SER A 75 -1.99 9.10 9.22
N PHE A 76 -2.04 8.29 8.18
CA PHE A 76 -0.94 7.44 7.77
C PHE A 76 -0.57 7.74 6.32
N THR A 77 0.69 7.47 5.98
CA THR A 77 1.20 7.65 4.62
C THR A 77 1.64 6.30 4.09
N VAL A 78 1.31 6.03 2.83
CA VAL A 78 1.78 4.85 2.11
C VAL A 78 2.64 5.31 0.93
N GLY A 79 3.89 4.88 0.91
CA GLY A 79 4.82 5.07 -0.21
C GLY A 79 4.87 3.81 -1.08
N VAL A 80 4.95 4.01 -2.39
CA VAL A 80 5.16 2.97 -3.38
C VAL A 80 6.34 3.35 -4.26
N ASP A 81 7.43 2.58 -4.16
CA ASP A 81 8.62 2.73 -5.00
C ASP A 81 8.59 1.62 -6.06
N ALA A 82 8.46 2.00 -7.32
CA ALA A 82 8.50 1.08 -8.45
C ALA A 82 9.93 0.89 -8.94
N SER A 83 10.28 -0.31 -9.38
CA SER A 83 11.61 -0.58 -9.93
C SER A 83 11.81 0.02 -11.33
N ALA A 84 10.73 0.40 -12.01
CA ALA A 84 10.74 0.98 -13.34
C ALA A 84 9.50 1.89 -13.55
N ASP A 85 9.67 2.92 -14.37
CA ASP A 85 8.64 3.94 -14.61
C ASP A 85 7.41 3.40 -15.33
N ASP A 86 7.50 2.26 -16.02
CA ASP A 86 6.41 1.63 -16.76
C ASP A 86 5.58 0.65 -15.91
N VAL A 87 6.01 0.38 -14.67
CA VAL A 87 5.25 -0.44 -13.73
C VAL A 87 3.99 0.30 -13.34
N ARG A 88 2.84 -0.34 -13.59
CA ARG A 88 1.54 0.14 -13.19
C ARG A 88 1.14 -0.52 -11.89
N TRP A 89 0.54 0.25 -10.99
CA TRP A 89 0.08 -0.28 -9.73
C TRP A 89 -1.21 0.39 -9.26
N SER A 90 -1.92 -0.35 -8.41
CA SER A 90 -3.10 0.11 -7.70
C SER A 90 -2.98 -0.33 -6.24
N LEU A 91 -3.55 0.47 -5.35
CA LEU A 91 -3.40 0.28 -3.91
C LEU A 91 -4.74 0.47 -3.23
N THR A 92 -5.03 -0.37 -2.25
CA THR A 92 -6.20 -0.21 -1.39
C THR A 92 -5.84 -0.44 0.06
N VAL A 93 -6.47 0.35 0.93
CA VAL A 93 -6.38 0.20 2.37
C VAL A 93 -7.79 0.01 2.91
N THR A 94 -7.98 -1.08 3.65
CA THR A 94 -9.26 -1.45 4.24
C THR A 94 -9.12 -1.71 5.73
N GLN A 95 -10.20 -1.51 6.48
CA GLN A 95 -10.32 -1.90 7.88
C GLN A 95 -11.56 -2.79 7.99
N PRO A 96 -11.41 -4.13 7.98
CA PRO A 96 -12.54 -5.03 8.12
C PRO A 96 -13.12 -4.93 9.53
N GLU A 97 -14.45 -4.93 9.63
CA GLU A 97 -15.23 -4.89 10.87
C GLU A 97 -15.34 -6.25 11.58
#